data_AF-A0A925L1A6-F1
#
_entry.id   AF-A0A925L1A6-F1
#
_cell.length_a   1.000
_cell.length_b   1.000
_cell.length_c   1.000
_cell.angle_alpha   90.00
_cell.angle_beta   90.00
_cell.angle_gamma   90.00
#
_symmetry.space_group_name_H-M   'P 1'
#
loop_
_entity.id
_entity.type
_entity.pdbx_description
1 polymer ?
#
loop_
_entity_poly.entity_id
_entity_poly.type
_entity_poly.pdbx_seq_one_letter_code
_entity_poly.pdbx_strand_id
1 'polypeptide(L)'
;VLRVFNLDLPIADWAKEEGIADQEIKHRVTDAADRKMAGKAADYGPEVMRMVEKSLLLQILDQAWKEHLLQLDHLRQGIGLRAYGQRDPLNEYKREAFNLFEQMLHDLRQRVTSTLAHVELRVGPAESEMEAALTPRGPAEMHETRNDPAFARDADAAGVTTAQRSTQADPNDPATWAATPRNAPCPCGSGKKYKHCHGAAG
;
A
#
# COMPACT_ATOMS: atom_id res chain seq x y z
N VAL A 1 29.05 0.71 6.30
CA VAL A 1 28.32 -0.46 6.81
C VAL A 1 26.88 -0.12 7.17
N LEU A 2 26.64 0.89 8.01
CA LEU A 2 25.30 1.38 8.34
C LEU A 2 24.43 1.64 7.08
N ARG A 3 24.92 2.42 6.11
CA ARG A 3 24.18 2.76 4.88
C ARG A 3 23.67 1.57 4.07
N VAL A 4 24.43 0.47 4.02
CA VAL A 4 24.10 -0.68 3.15
C VAL A 4 23.46 -1.80 3.96
N PHE A 5 24.05 -2.17 5.09
CA PHE A 5 23.60 -3.32 5.87
C PHE A 5 22.65 -2.94 7.01
N ASN A 6 22.43 -1.64 7.27
CA ASN A 6 21.72 -1.15 8.44
C ASN A 6 22.24 -1.82 9.74
N LEU A 7 23.57 -1.85 9.85
CA LEU A 7 24.31 -2.42 10.97
C LEU A 7 25.24 -1.34 11.52
N ASP A 8 25.10 -1.09 12.81
CA ASP A 8 26.03 -0.24 13.55
C ASP A 8 27.12 -1.15 14.15
N LEU A 9 28.31 -1.13 13.54
CA LEU A 9 29.44 -1.98 13.92
C LEU A 9 30.63 -1.10 14.33
N PRO A 10 31.34 -1.44 15.42
CA PRO A 10 32.49 -0.67 15.91
C PRO A 10 33.76 -0.93 15.09
N ILE A 11 33.70 -0.67 13.78
CA ILE A 11 34.80 -0.94 12.84
C ILE A 11 36.06 -0.14 13.20
N ALA A 12 35.88 1.08 13.72
CA ALA A 12 36.98 1.94 14.15
C ALA A 12 37.75 1.35 15.33
N ASP A 13 37.11 0.54 16.17
CA ASP A 13 37.77 -0.11 17.29
C ASP A 13 38.44 -1.41 16.84
N TRP A 14 37.82 -2.18 15.94
CA TRP A 14 38.46 -3.34 15.30
C TRP A 14 39.74 -2.95 14.56
N ALA A 15 39.77 -1.79 13.90
CA ALA A 15 40.97 -1.32 13.21
C ALA A 15 42.12 -0.94 14.16
N LYS A 16 41.85 -0.73 15.46
CA LYS A 16 42.88 -0.45 16.48
C LYS A 16 43.42 -1.71 17.13
N GLU A 17 42.79 -2.87 16.95
CA GLU A 17 43.27 -4.15 17.46
C GLU A 17 44.55 -4.56 16.70
N GLU A 18 45.64 -4.85 17.42
CA GLU A 18 46.91 -5.26 16.81
C GLU A 18 46.74 -6.58 16.02
N GLY A 19 47.22 -6.60 14.78
CA GLY A 19 47.20 -7.78 13.92
C GLY A 19 45.93 -8.00 13.09
N ILE A 20 44.97 -7.06 13.13
CA ILE A 20 43.80 -7.12 12.24
C ILE A 20 44.16 -6.63 10.84
N ALA A 21 44.07 -7.53 9.87
CA ALA A 21 44.18 -7.21 8.45
C ALA A 21 42.81 -6.86 7.85
N ASP A 22 42.80 -6.13 6.73
CA ASP A 22 41.58 -5.79 5.97
C ASP A 22 40.66 -6.98 5.70
N GLN A 23 41.22 -8.17 5.50
CA GLN A 23 40.47 -9.39 5.26
C GLN A 23 39.66 -9.83 6.49
N GLU A 24 40.22 -9.66 7.69
CA GLU A 24 39.54 -9.99 8.94
C GLU A 24 38.38 -9.02 9.20
N ILE A 25 38.56 -7.73 8.93
CA ILE A 25 37.48 -6.73 9.02
C ILE A 25 36.35 -7.10 8.06
N LYS A 26 36.69 -7.42 6.80
CA LYS A 26 35.68 -7.85 5.81
C LYS A 26 34.93 -9.09 6.28
N HIS A 27 35.65 -10.09 6.79
CA HIS A 27 35.04 -11.31 7.32
C HIS A 27 34.07 -11.00 8.46
N ARG A 28 34.48 -10.22 9.47
CA ARG A 28 33.61 -9.82 10.59
C ARG A 28 32.36 -9.07 10.14
N VAL A 29 32.48 -8.19 9.14
CA VAL A 29 31.33 -7.45 8.59
C VAL A 29 30.38 -8.39 7.84
N THR A 30 30.90 -9.30 7.02
CA THR A 30 30.10 -10.30 6.29
C THR A 30 29.36 -11.21 7.27
N ASP A 31 30.06 -11.74 8.27
CA ASP A 31 29.46 -12.56 9.32
C ASP A 31 28.32 -11.84 10.06
N ALA A 32 28.51 -10.57 10.40
CA ALA A 32 27.48 -9.78 11.05
C ALA A 32 26.26 -9.56 10.14
N ALA A 33 26.48 -9.30 8.85
CA ALA A 33 25.41 -9.17 7.86
C ALA A 33 24.63 -10.48 7.66
N ASP A 34 25.34 -11.61 7.56
CA ASP A 34 24.74 -12.93 7.38
C ASP A 34 23.90 -13.34 8.60
N ARG A 35 24.41 -13.10 9.81
CA ARG A 35 23.65 -13.34 11.06
C ARG A 35 22.38 -12.52 11.11
N LYS A 36 22.45 -11.23 10.72
CA LYS A 36 21.26 -10.36 10.66
C LYS A 36 20.22 -10.90 9.68
N MET A 37 20.65 -11.29 8.48
CA MET A 37 19.74 -11.80 7.45
C MET A 37 19.14 -13.17 7.83
N ALA A 38 19.93 -14.04 8.46
CA ALA A 38 19.46 -15.31 8.99
C ALA A 38 18.41 -15.12 10.11
N GLY A 39 18.64 -14.17 11.02
CA GLY A 39 17.66 -13.78 12.04
C GLY A 39 16.33 -13.33 11.42
N LYS A 40 16.38 -12.41 10.45
CA LYS A 40 15.17 -11.93 9.74
C LYS A 40 14.43 -13.07 9.03
N ALA A 41 15.15 -13.99 8.40
CA ALA A 41 14.53 -15.14 7.73
C ALA A 41 13.85 -16.10 8.71
N ALA A 42 14.39 -16.26 9.92
CA ALA A 42 13.76 -17.04 10.98
C ALA A 42 12.52 -16.33 11.56
N ASP A 43 12.60 -15.02 11.80
CA ASP A 43 11.52 -14.22 12.37
C ASP A 43 10.30 -14.10 11.44
N TYR A 44 10.53 -13.93 10.13
CA TYR A 44 9.46 -13.78 9.14
C TYR A 44 8.99 -15.11 8.53
N GLY A 45 9.76 -16.17 8.73
CA GLY A 45 9.55 -17.45 8.07
C GLY A 45 10.25 -17.54 6.69
N PRO A 46 10.87 -18.70 6.37
CA PRO A 46 11.72 -18.84 5.20
C PRO A 46 10.97 -18.71 3.87
N GLU A 47 9.72 -19.15 3.79
CA GLU A 47 8.91 -19.06 2.56
C GLU A 47 8.58 -17.60 2.21
N VAL A 48 8.07 -16.85 3.20
CA VAL A 48 7.74 -15.42 3.04
C VAL A 48 9.00 -14.64 2.67
N MET A 49 10.12 -14.90 3.35
CA MET A 49 11.39 -14.23 3.04
C MET A 49 11.85 -14.51 1.60
N ARG A 50 11.75 -15.75 1.12
CA ARG A 50 12.09 -16.10 -0.28
C ARG A 50 11.20 -15.39 -1.30
N MET A 51 9.90 -15.26 -1.01
CA MET A 51 8.98 -14.51 -1.86
C MET A 51 9.36 -13.03 -1.92
N VAL A 52 9.69 -12.43 -0.77
CA VAL A 52 10.13 -11.03 -0.67
C VAL A 52 11.45 -10.82 -1.42
N GLU A 53 12.45 -11.68 -1.23
CA GLU A 53 13.73 -11.65 -1.95
C GLU A 53 13.52 -11.65 -3.46
N LYS A 54 12.72 -12.60 -3.97
CA LYS A 54 12.45 -12.74 -5.40
C LYS A 54 11.70 -11.52 -5.94
N SER A 55 10.67 -11.07 -5.24
CA SER A 55 9.84 -9.94 -5.67
C SER A 55 10.67 -8.65 -5.75
N LEU A 56 11.44 -8.34 -4.70
CA LEU A 56 12.30 -7.17 -4.65
C LEU A 56 13.40 -7.23 -5.71
N LEU A 57 14.05 -8.37 -5.88
CA LEU A 57 15.10 -8.53 -6.88
C LEU A 57 14.57 -8.26 -8.29
N LEU A 58 13.42 -8.83 -8.64
CA LEU A 58 12.80 -8.63 -9.95
C LEU A 58 12.39 -7.17 -10.15
N GLN A 59 11.75 -6.54 -9.16
CA GLN A 59 11.34 -5.14 -9.26
C GLN A 59 12.54 -4.19 -9.46
N ILE A 60 13.64 -4.41 -8.72
CA ILE A 60 14.84 -3.57 -8.82
C ILE A 60 15.56 -3.84 -10.15
N LEU A 61 15.62 -5.11 -10.59
CA LEU A 61 16.21 -5.49 -11.87
C LEU A 61 15.48 -4.83 -13.03
N ASP A 62 14.15 -4.87 -13.05
CA ASP A 62 13.35 -4.25 -14.11
C ASP A 62 13.59 -2.74 -14.18
N GLN A 63 13.69 -2.06 -13.04
CA GLN A 63 13.96 -0.63 -13.01
C GLN A 63 15.39 -0.32 -13.47
N ALA A 64 16.39 -1.08 -13.01
CA ALA A 64 17.78 -0.92 -13.42
C ALA A 64 17.96 -1.16 -14.92
N TRP A 65 17.25 -2.15 -15.47
CA TRP A 65 17.28 -2.46 -16.89
C TRP A 65 16.66 -1.35 -17.74
N LYS A 66 15.50 -0.82 -17.35
CA LYS A 66 14.86 0.32 -18.04
C LYS A 66 15.78 1.54 -18.07
N GLU A 67 16.39 1.86 -16.95
CA GLU A 67 17.37 2.95 -16.84
C GLU A 67 18.58 2.71 -17.75
N HIS A 68 19.11 1.47 -17.79
CA HIS A 68 20.21 1.11 -18.67
C HIS A 68 19.85 1.25 -20.16
N LEU A 69 18.66 0.83 -20.57
CA LEU A 69 18.18 1.02 -21.95
C LEU A 69 18.12 2.51 -22.31
N LEU A 70 17.60 3.34 -21.42
CA LEU A 70 17.58 4.80 -21.61
C LEU A 70 19.00 5.38 -21.74
N GLN A 71 19.95 4.92 -20.92
CA GLN A 71 21.35 5.32 -21.01
C GLN A 71 22.01 4.90 -22.33
N LEU A 72 21.70 3.70 -22.84
CA LEU A 72 22.16 3.26 -24.15
C LEU A 72 21.61 4.11 -25.29
N ASP A 73 20.34 4.52 -25.20
CA ASP A 73 19.73 5.43 -26.18
C ASP A 73 20.43 6.80 -26.18
N HIS A 74 20.71 7.36 -25.01
CA HIS A 74 21.49 8.60 -24.89
C HIS A 74 22.92 8.44 -25.44
N LEU A 75 23.58 7.33 -25.13
CA LEU A 75 24.92 7.02 -25.64
C LEU A 75 24.92 6.95 -27.18
N ARG A 76 23.90 6.30 -27.76
CA ARG A 76 23.75 6.18 -29.21
C ARG A 76 23.57 7.54 -29.89
N GLN A 77 22.86 8.48 -29.27
CA GLN A 77 22.70 9.84 -29.80
C GLN A 77 24.01 10.63 -29.72
N GLY A 78 24.81 10.44 -28.67
CA GLY A 78 26.07 11.16 -28.44
C GLY A 78 27.28 10.61 -29.20
N ILE A 79 27.24 9.35 -29.66
CA ILE A 79 28.43 8.70 -30.27
C ILE A 79 28.89 9.35 -31.57
N GLY A 80 27.97 10.00 -32.30
CA GLY A 80 28.28 10.70 -33.56
C GLY A 80 29.32 11.81 -33.40
N LEU A 81 29.36 12.46 -32.23
CA LEU A 81 30.37 13.49 -31.94
C LEU A 81 31.77 12.91 -31.76
N ARG A 82 31.90 11.62 -31.38
CA ARG A 82 33.20 10.95 -31.22
C ARG A 82 33.81 10.48 -32.54
N ALA A 83 33.01 10.34 -33.59
CA ALA A 83 33.47 10.08 -34.96
C ALA A 83 34.42 11.18 -35.47
N TYR A 84 34.27 12.42 -34.97
CA TYR A 84 35.15 13.53 -35.31
C TYR A 84 36.59 13.34 -34.80
N GLY A 85 36.80 12.50 -33.78
CA GLY A 85 38.12 12.20 -33.22
C GLY A 85 38.90 11.09 -33.95
N GLN A 86 38.48 10.69 -35.16
CA GLN A 86 39.06 9.58 -35.94
C GLN A 86 39.05 8.21 -35.24
N ARG A 87 38.29 8.06 -34.16
CA ARG A 87 38.04 6.75 -33.52
C ARG A 87 36.81 6.11 -34.14
N ASP A 88 36.84 4.78 -34.27
CA ASP A 88 35.69 4.02 -34.77
C ASP A 88 34.50 4.15 -33.78
N PRO A 89 33.40 4.83 -34.18
CA PRO A 89 32.25 5.06 -33.30
C PRO A 89 31.63 3.76 -32.79
N LEU A 90 31.67 2.69 -33.58
CA LEU A 90 31.08 1.41 -33.20
C LEU A 90 31.84 0.76 -32.06
N ASN A 91 33.17 0.82 -32.08
CA ASN A 91 34.01 0.25 -31.03
C ASN A 91 33.91 1.05 -29.73
N GLU A 92 33.87 2.38 -29.83
CA GLU A 92 33.65 3.26 -28.69
C GLU A 92 32.27 3.01 -28.04
N TYR A 93 31.23 2.87 -28.87
CA TYR A 93 29.88 2.52 -28.38
C TYR A 93 29.89 1.20 -27.62
N LYS A 94 30.48 0.13 -28.19
CA LYS A 94 30.53 -1.19 -27.53
C LYS A 94 31.26 -1.12 -26.20
N ARG A 95 32.41 -0.43 -26.14
CA ARG A 95 33.20 -0.29 -24.91
C ARG A 95 32.42 0.45 -23.83
N GLU A 96 31.80 1.58 -24.18
CA GLU A 96 31.03 2.37 -23.20
C GLU A 96 29.73 1.69 -22.79
N ALA A 97 29.01 1.06 -23.73
CA ALA A 97 27.82 0.28 -23.43
C ALA A 97 28.12 -0.86 -22.45
N PHE A 98 29.25 -1.55 -22.64
CA PHE A 98 29.68 -2.61 -21.71
C PHE A 98 30.01 -2.04 -20.31
N ASN A 99 30.73 -0.92 -20.23
CA ASN A 99 31.01 -0.26 -18.95
C ASN A 99 29.72 0.16 -18.23
N LEU A 100 28.72 0.69 -18.95
CA LEU A 100 27.41 1.03 -18.39
C LEU A 100 26.69 -0.22 -17.88
N PHE A 101 26.80 -1.34 -18.58
CA PHE A 101 26.21 -2.62 -18.14
C PHE A 101 26.88 -3.15 -16.87
N GLU A 102 28.21 -3.12 -16.78
CA GLU A 102 28.92 -3.53 -15.57
C GLU A 102 28.56 -2.67 -14.36
N GLN A 103 28.47 -1.34 -14.56
CA GLN A 103 28.02 -0.42 -13.53
C GLN A 103 26.58 -0.71 -13.10
N MET A 104 25.67 -0.96 -14.05
CA MET A 104 24.28 -1.34 -13.75
C MET A 104 24.23 -2.61 -12.89
N LEU A 105 25.03 -3.64 -13.20
CA LEU A 105 25.09 -4.86 -12.39
C LEU A 105 25.65 -4.61 -10.99
N HIS A 106 26.64 -3.72 -10.85
CA HIS A 106 27.17 -3.34 -9.55
C HIS A 106 26.11 -2.62 -8.70
N ASP A 107 25.45 -1.63 -9.28
CA ASP A 107 24.39 -0.85 -8.63
C ASP A 107 23.20 -1.72 -8.26
N LEU A 108 22.80 -2.65 -9.13
CA LEU A 108 21.74 -3.63 -8.87
C LEU A 108 22.05 -4.43 -7.60
N ARG A 109 23.24 -5.04 -7.51
CA ARG A 109 23.63 -5.83 -6.33
C ARG A 109 23.58 -4.98 -5.07
N GLN A 110 24.17 -3.78 -5.10
CA GLN A 110 24.19 -2.89 -3.94
C GLN A 110 22.76 -2.47 -3.51
N ARG A 111 21.89 -2.12 -4.48
CA ARG A 111 20.50 -1.73 -4.20
C ARG A 111 19.70 -2.87 -3.61
N VAL A 112 19.79 -4.08 -4.18
CA VAL A 112 19.09 -5.27 -3.66
C VAL A 112 19.54 -5.58 -2.23
N THR A 113 20.85 -5.65 -1.99
CA THR A 113 21.40 -5.90 -0.65
C THR A 113 20.96 -4.82 0.33
N SER A 114 21.04 -3.55 -0.06
CA SER A 114 20.65 -2.43 0.80
C SER A 114 19.17 -2.49 1.15
N THR A 115 18.30 -2.66 0.17
CA THR A 115 16.85 -2.71 0.41
C THR A 115 16.49 -3.89 1.31
N LEU A 116 17.01 -5.10 1.04
CA LEU A 116 16.74 -6.26 1.89
C LEU A 116 17.22 -6.08 3.33
N ALA A 117 18.37 -5.42 3.53
CA ALA A 117 18.89 -5.16 4.86
C ALA A 117 18.03 -4.17 5.68
N HIS A 118 17.38 -3.22 5.00
CA HIS A 118 16.55 -2.17 5.62
C HIS A 118 15.07 -2.52 5.73
N VAL A 119 14.56 -3.43 4.91
CA VAL A 119 13.14 -3.83 4.93
C VAL A 119 12.76 -4.47 6.27
N GLU A 120 11.77 -3.92 6.96
CA GLU A 120 11.21 -4.48 8.19
C GLU A 120 9.78 -4.96 7.89
N LEU A 121 9.54 -6.27 7.92
CA LEU A 121 8.19 -6.80 7.82
C LEU A 121 7.52 -6.70 9.18
N ARG A 122 6.38 -6.00 9.23
CA ARG A 122 5.48 -6.06 10.39
C ARG A 122 4.65 -7.34 10.30
N VAL A 123 5.16 -8.42 10.89
CA VAL A 123 4.37 -9.63 11.13
C VAL A 123 3.70 -9.47 12.50
N GLY A 124 2.77 -8.51 12.60
CA GLY A 124 1.90 -8.36 13.77
C GLY A 124 0.52 -8.94 13.47
N PRO A 125 -0.32 -9.23 14.49
CA PRO A 125 -1.69 -9.70 14.29
C PRO A 125 -2.55 -8.54 13.74
N ALA A 126 -2.41 -8.27 12.45
CA ALA A 126 -3.18 -7.25 11.72
C ALA A 126 -4.68 -7.63 11.61
N GLU A 127 -5.04 -8.86 11.95
CA GLU A 127 -6.43 -9.33 11.95
C GLU A 127 -7.27 -8.56 12.98
N SER A 128 -6.73 -8.21 14.16
CA SER A 128 -7.49 -7.51 15.20
C SER A 128 -7.76 -6.03 14.88
N GLU A 129 -6.84 -5.32 14.23
CA GLU A 129 -7.00 -3.89 13.94
C GLU A 129 -7.80 -3.65 12.65
N MET A 130 -7.67 -4.55 11.66
CA MET A 130 -8.45 -4.46 10.43
C MET A 130 -9.92 -4.85 10.66
N GLU A 131 -10.19 -5.82 11.55
CA GLU A 131 -11.53 -6.19 11.99
C GLU A 131 -12.17 -5.09 12.85
N ALA A 132 -11.37 -4.39 13.68
CA ALA A 132 -11.82 -3.19 14.40
C ALA A 132 -12.13 -2.01 13.45
N ALA A 133 -11.40 -1.85 12.34
CA ALA A 133 -11.69 -0.83 11.33
C ALA A 133 -12.93 -1.15 10.45
N LEU A 134 -13.30 -2.43 10.36
CA LEU A 134 -14.47 -2.93 9.63
C LEU A 134 -15.74 -3.01 10.49
N THR A 135 -15.65 -2.77 11.81
CA THR A 135 -16.86 -2.59 12.62
C THR A 135 -17.54 -1.28 12.23
N PRO A 136 -18.79 -1.30 11.72
CA PRO A 136 -19.49 -0.07 11.37
C PRO A 136 -19.66 0.75 12.65
N ARG A 137 -18.96 1.90 12.74
CA ARG A 137 -19.33 2.93 13.72
C ARG A 137 -20.81 3.22 13.49
N GLY A 138 -21.63 3.01 14.52
CA GLY A 138 -23.07 3.25 14.48
C GLY A 138 -23.39 4.65 13.94
N PRO A 139 -24.62 4.87 13.44
CA PRO A 139 -24.98 6.08 12.71
C PRO A 139 -24.59 7.32 13.53
N ALA A 140 -23.62 8.08 13.02
CA ALA A 140 -23.25 9.35 13.60
C ALA A 140 -24.47 10.27 13.52
N GLU A 141 -24.94 10.78 14.66
CA GLU A 141 -25.99 11.79 14.70
C GLU A 141 -25.48 13.05 13.99
N MET A 142 -25.90 13.23 12.73
CA MET A 142 -25.71 14.47 12.01
C MET A 142 -26.63 15.53 12.63
N HIS A 143 -26.08 16.42 13.44
CA HIS A 143 -26.77 17.63 13.85
C HIS A 143 -26.64 18.69 12.75
N GLU A 144 -27.76 19.00 12.09
CA GLU A 144 -27.86 20.09 11.13
C GLU A 144 -27.69 21.43 11.86
N THR A 145 -26.59 22.15 11.57
CA THR A 145 -26.22 23.41 12.22
C THR A 145 -26.71 24.65 11.46
N ARG A 146 -27.66 24.48 10.52
CA ARG A 146 -28.21 25.57 9.74
C ARG A 146 -29.41 26.19 10.47
N ASN A 147 -29.17 27.29 11.16
CA ASN A 147 -30.24 28.10 11.74
C ASN A 147 -30.73 29.12 10.70
N ASP A 148 -31.85 28.82 10.03
CA ASP A 148 -32.44 29.69 9.01
C ASP A 148 -33.38 30.73 9.69
N PRO A 149 -33.07 32.04 9.65
CA PRO A 149 -33.85 33.06 10.36
C PRO A 149 -35.26 33.25 9.79
N ALA A 150 -35.63 32.60 8.68
CA ALA A 150 -37.00 32.57 8.16
C ALA A 150 -37.97 31.80 9.08
N PHE A 151 -37.49 30.93 9.97
CA PHE A 151 -38.29 30.18 10.95
C PHE A 151 -38.18 30.72 12.38
N ALA A 152 -37.51 31.86 12.58
CA ALA A 152 -37.24 32.45 13.90
C ALA A 152 -38.31 33.45 14.38
N ARG A 153 -39.56 33.32 13.91
CA ARG A 153 -40.69 34.11 14.39
C ARG A 153 -41.90 33.20 14.60
N ASP A 154 -41.93 32.61 15.79
CA ASP A 154 -43.12 32.40 16.64
C ASP A 154 -42.73 31.41 17.74
N ALA A 155 -41.90 31.89 18.66
CA ALA A 155 -41.64 31.22 19.93
C ALA A 155 -42.74 31.65 20.92
N ASP A 156 -43.97 31.16 20.73
CA ASP A 156 -45.03 31.14 21.75
C ASP A 156 -46.26 30.38 21.25
N ALA A 157 -46.20 29.05 21.23
CA ALA A 157 -47.34 28.15 21.45
C ALA A 157 -46.93 26.67 21.37
N ALA A 158 -47.13 25.97 22.49
CA ALA A 158 -47.35 24.53 22.62
C ALA A 158 -46.23 23.57 22.21
N GLY A 159 -45.85 22.72 23.17
CA GLY A 159 -45.03 21.53 22.92
C GLY A 159 -45.60 20.69 21.78
N VAL A 160 -44.82 20.58 20.71
CA VAL A 160 -45.04 19.57 19.68
C VAL A 160 -44.02 18.47 19.95
N THR A 161 -44.44 17.49 20.74
CA THR A 161 -43.96 16.13 20.58
C THR A 161 -44.01 15.82 19.08
N THR A 162 -42.86 15.60 18.45
CA THR A 162 -42.79 14.86 17.20
C THR A 162 -43.33 13.47 17.50
N ALA A 163 -44.65 13.35 17.43
CA ALA A 163 -45.33 12.09 17.33
C ALA A 163 -44.72 11.41 16.12
N GLN A 164 -43.91 10.37 16.37
CA GLN A 164 -43.79 9.26 15.46
C GLN A 164 -45.22 8.81 15.17
N ARG A 165 -45.83 9.33 14.10
CA ARG A 165 -46.96 8.69 13.47
C ARG A 165 -46.40 7.45 12.78
N SER A 166 -46.15 6.40 13.56
CA SER A 166 -46.26 5.04 13.04
C SER A 166 -47.73 4.84 12.72
N THR A 167 -48.17 5.24 11.53
CA THR A 167 -49.42 4.75 10.97
C THR A 167 -49.16 3.27 10.64
N GLN A 168 -49.30 2.40 11.63
CA GLN A 168 -49.47 0.97 11.37
C GLN A 168 -50.66 0.87 10.42
N ALA A 169 -50.42 0.35 9.22
CA ALA A 169 -51.46 0.13 8.23
C ALA A 169 -52.46 -0.88 8.82
N ASP A 170 -53.71 -0.46 9.02
CA ASP A 170 -54.75 -1.32 9.56
C ASP A 170 -55.20 -2.30 8.47
N PRO A 171 -55.10 -3.64 8.67
CA PRO A 171 -55.54 -4.64 7.70
C PRO A 171 -57.00 -4.53 7.23
N ASN A 172 -57.85 -3.75 7.91
CA ASN A 172 -59.25 -3.56 7.55
C ASN A 172 -59.57 -2.19 6.91
N ASP A 173 -58.60 -1.26 6.83
CA ASP A 173 -58.78 0.04 6.19
C ASP A 173 -57.74 0.29 5.08
N PRO A 174 -58.10 0.07 3.80
CA PRO A 174 -57.21 0.26 2.66
C PRO A 174 -56.65 1.68 2.50
N ALA A 175 -57.31 2.72 3.03
CA ALA A 175 -56.83 4.09 2.93
C ALA A 175 -55.51 4.30 3.71
N THR A 176 -55.28 3.50 4.75
CA THR A 176 -54.05 3.54 5.55
C THR A 176 -52.87 2.85 4.87
N TRP A 177 -53.10 2.13 3.76
CA TRP A 177 -52.05 1.33 3.11
C TRP A 177 -51.17 2.12 2.16
N ALA A 178 -51.55 3.36 1.82
CA ALA A 178 -50.82 4.21 0.87
C ALA A 178 -49.35 4.48 1.30
N ALA A 179 -49.08 4.49 2.60
CA ALA A 179 -47.74 4.65 3.16
C ALA A 179 -46.97 3.32 3.33
N THR A 180 -47.54 2.18 2.90
CA THR A 180 -46.90 0.86 3.05
C THR A 180 -45.68 0.73 2.13
N PRO A 181 -44.49 0.42 2.66
CA PRO A 181 -43.30 0.25 1.83
C PRO A 181 -43.48 -0.88 0.81
N ARG A 182 -43.09 -0.65 -0.46
CA ARG A 182 -43.32 -1.58 -1.58
C ARG A 182 -42.86 -3.04 -1.34
N ASN A 183 -41.80 -3.25 -0.58
CA ASN A 183 -41.26 -4.60 -0.31
C ASN A 183 -41.70 -5.21 1.04
N ALA A 184 -42.44 -4.46 1.87
CA ALA A 184 -42.99 -4.97 3.13
C ALA A 184 -44.08 -6.02 2.89
N PRO A 185 -44.36 -6.91 3.86
CA PRO A 185 -45.52 -7.80 3.80
C PRO A 185 -46.80 -6.98 3.62
N CYS A 186 -47.70 -7.45 2.75
CA CYS A 186 -48.93 -6.75 2.44
C CYS A 186 -49.87 -6.74 3.67
N PRO A 187 -50.43 -5.58 4.07
CA PRO A 187 -51.27 -5.45 5.27
C PRO A 187 -52.56 -6.29 5.22
N CYS A 188 -53.03 -6.67 4.02
CA CYS A 188 -54.21 -7.51 3.83
C CYS A 188 -54.05 -8.98 4.31
N GLY A 189 -52.92 -9.35 4.93
CA GLY A 189 -52.68 -10.70 5.46
C GLY A 189 -52.39 -11.78 4.42
N SER A 190 -52.20 -11.43 3.15
CA SER A 190 -52.00 -12.41 2.05
C SER A 190 -50.63 -13.10 2.06
N GLY A 191 -49.71 -12.71 2.95
CA GLY A 191 -48.35 -13.24 3.04
C GLY A 191 -47.41 -12.82 1.89
N LYS A 192 -47.92 -12.09 0.88
CA LYS A 192 -47.13 -11.58 -0.26
C LYS A 192 -46.57 -10.19 0.03
N LYS A 193 -45.49 -9.79 -0.65
CA LYS A 193 -44.96 -8.41 -0.57
C LYS A 193 -45.95 -7.41 -1.19
N TYR A 194 -46.06 -6.20 -0.64
CA TYR A 194 -47.06 -5.20 -1.04
C TYR A 194 -47.07 -4.93 -2.56
N LYS A 195 -45.91 -4.77 -3.19
CA LYS A 195 -45.77 -4.58 -4.66
C LYS A 195 -46.28 -5.72 -5.54
N HIS A 196 -46.45 -6.92 -4.99
CA HIS A 196 -46.95 -8.11 -5.71
C HIS A 196 -48.40 -8.44 -5.31
N CYS A 197 -49.06 -7.52 -4.62
CA CYS A 197 -50.44 -7.62 -4.18
C CYS A 197 -51.12 -6.26 -4.45
N HIS A 198 -51.56 -5.54 -3.42
CA HIS A 198 -52.30 -4.27 -3.58
C HIS A 198 -51.46 -3.08 -4.06
N GLY A 199 -50.12 -3.19 -4.06
CA GLY A 199 -49.21 -2.22 -4.65
C GLY A 199 -48.70 -2.62 -6.05
N ALA A 200 -49.28 -3.65 -6.66
CA ALA A 200 -49.00 -4.01 -8.05
C ALA A 200 -49.59 -2.94 -8.96
N ALA A 201 -48.75 -2.27 -9.75
CA ALA A 201 -49.23 -1.50 -10.89
C ALA A 201 -49.78 -2.51 -11.90
N GLY A 202 -51.05 -2.37 -12.26
CA GLY A 202 -51.64 -3.10 -13.40
C GLY A 202 -50.92 -2.77 -14.70
#